data_AF-A0A537JK73-F1
#
_entry.id   AF-A0A537JK73-F1
#
_cell.length_a   1.000
_cell.length_b   1.000
_cell.length_c   1.000
_cell.angle_alpha   90.00
_cell.angle_beta   90.00
_cell.angle_gamma   90.00
#
_symmetry.space_group_name_H-M   'P 1'
#
loop_
_entity.id
_entity.type
_entity.pdbx_description
1 polymer ?
#
loop_
_entity_poly.entity_id
_entity_poly.type
_entity_poly.pdbx_seq_one_letter_code
_entity_poly.pdbx_strand_id
1 'polypeptide(L)'
;MKISIAIFLVLFSMSSKAQKEMSYDGYYVSIPDSTSMSMFKYYLRFYPDGTVIGVTTAGKPVNLIPWFKKENKTPSKGAFTFTDSTIKFSMTSEQGEVNYDGKITGDNKLVLKVKSLINKYEGKEEYAFMKMEAIK
;
A
#
# COMPACT_ATOMS: atom_id res chain seq x y z
N MET A 1 29.65 25.04 -51.19
CA MET A 1 29.61 24.41 -49.85
C MET A 1 28.26 23.74 -49.66
N LYS A 2 28.21 22.40 -49.59
CA LYS A 2 26.99 21.64 -49.29
C LYS A 2 27.04 21.27 -47.80
N ILE A 3 26.18 21.87 -46.98
CA ILE A 3 26.05 21.52 -45.57
C ILE A 3 25.05 20.37 -45.50
N SER A 4 25.57 19.16 -45.32
CA SER A 4 24.75 17.98 -45.01
C SER A 4 24.34 18.04 -43.55
N ILE A 5 23.04 18.23 -43.30
CA ILE A 5 22.45 18.14 -41.95
C ILE A 5 22.21 16.66 -41.66
N ALA A 6 23.07 16.06 -40.83
CA ALA A 6 22.85 14.73 -40.29
C ALA A 6 21.85 14.83 -39.11
N ILE A 7 20.60 14.44 -39.35
CA ILE A 7 19.57 14.30 -38.31
C ILE A 7 19.87 13.01 -37.54
N PHE A 8 20.39 13.14 -36.32
CA PHE A 8 20.62 12.03 -35.40
C PHE A 8 19.31 11.76 -34.64
N LEU A 9 18.44 10.91 -35.19
CA LEU A 9 17.24 10.41 -34.50
C LEU A 9 17.68 9.44 -33.39
N VAL A 10 17.88 9.96 -32.18
CA VAL A 10 18.03 9.13 -30.97
C VAL A 10 16.66 8.52 -30.67
N LEU A 11 16.47 7.27 -31.11
CA LEU A 11 15.38 6.41 -30.67
C LEU A 11 15.59 6.10 -29.18
N PHE A 12 15.04 6.94 -28.31
CA PHE A 12 14.94 6.64 -26.88
C PHE A 12 13.93 5.49 -26.76
N SER A 13 14.44 4.26 -26.79
CA SER A 13 13.67 3.06 -26.50
C SER A 13 13.27 3.13 -25.03
N MET A 14 12.13 3.78 -24.76
CA MET A 14 11.45 3.67 -23.48
C MET A 14 10.98 2.21 -23.37
N SER A 15 11.86 1.37 -22.84
CA SER A 15 11.45 0.11 -22.23
C SER A 15 10.65 0.45 -20.98
N SER A 16 9.39 0.84 -21.19
CA SER A 16 8.44 1.05 -20.11
C SER A 16 8.17 -0.33 -19.52
N LYS A 17 8.89 -0.68 -18.46
CA LYS A 17 8.45 -1.78 -17.60
C LYS A 17 7.04 -1.41 -17.17
N ALA A 18 6.06 -2.28 -17.40
CA ALA A 18 4.69 -2.06 -16.95
C ALA A 18 4.73 -1.75 -15.44
N GLN A 19 4.59 -0.47 -15.11
CA GLN A 19 4.63 0.00 -13.74
C GLN A 19 3.33 -0.45 -13.09
N LYS A 20 3.42 -1.25 -12.03
CA LYS A 20 2.22 -1.74 -11.36
C LYS A 20 1.60 -0.58 -10.60
N GLU A 21 0.36 -0.25 -10.96
CA GLU A 21 -0.42 0.76 -10.26
C GLU A 21 -0.99 0.19 -8.95
N MET A 22 -1.18 1.07 -7.98
CA MET A 22 -1.86 0.76 -6.73
C MET A 22 -3.35 0.54 -6.97
N SER A 23 -3.93 -0.45 -6.28
CA SER A 23 -5.38 -0.70 -6.35
C SER A 23 -6.12 0.11 -5.28
N TYR A 24 -7.09 0.92 -5.70
CA TYR A 24 -7.85 1.83 -4.83
C TYR A 24 -9.32 1.39 -4.60
N ASP A 25 -9.79 0.38 -5.33
CA ASP A 25 -11.15 -0.17 -5.28
C ASP A 25 -11.31 -1.32 -4.25
N GLY A 26 -10.38 -1.41 -3.30
CA GLY A 26 -10.34 -2.50 -2.34
C GLY A 26 -9.53 -2.17 -1.10
N TYR A 27 -9.03 -3.22 -0.46
CA TYR A 27 -8.17 -3.14 0.71
C TYR A 27 -7.13 -4.26 0.70
N TYR A 28 -6.01 -4.00 1.37
CA TYR A 28 -4.92 -4.93 1.60
C TYR A 28 -5.11 -5.57 2.97
N VAL A 29 -5.02 -6.89 3.07
CA VAL A 29 -5.14 -7.64 4.32
C VAL A 29 -3.86 -8.40 4.63
N SER A 30 -3.39 -8.32 5.87
CA SER A 30 -2.16 -8.97 6.32
C SER A 30 -2.24 -10.48 6.11
N ILE A 31 -1.20 -11.03 5.51
CA ILE A 31 -0.95 -12.47 5.39
C ILE A 31 -0.23 -12.89 6.68
N PRO A 32 -0.79 -13.81 7.48
CA PRO A 32 -0.12 -14.32 8.66
C PRO A 32 1.24 -14.92 8.29
N ASP A 33 2.28 -14.64 9.07
CA ASP A 33 3.50 -15.42 8.97
C ASP A 33 3.20 -16.87 9.42
N SER A 34 3.95 -17.84 8.89
CA SER A 34 3.75 -19.27 9.21
C SER A 34 3.99 -19.61 10.69
N THR A 35 4.51 -18.68 11.47
CA THR A 35 4.86 -18.83 12.89
C THR A 35 3.84 -18.20 13.85
N SER A 36 2.85 -17.47 13.32
CA SER A 36 1.90 -16.66 14.10
C SER A 36 0.47 -16.90 13.61
N MET A 37 -0.24 -17.78 14.34
CA MET A 37 -1.70 -17.89 14.22
C MET A 37 -2.37 -16.75 15.01
N SER A 38 -2.21 -15.52 14.54
CA SER A 38 -2.97 -14.39 15.08
C SER A 38 -4.43 -14.45 14.61
N MET A 39 -5.36 -14.35 15.55
CA MET A 39 -6.79 -14.17 15.24
C MET A 39 -7.10 -12.77 14.69
N PHE A 40 -6.15 -11.84 14.83
CA PHE A 40 -6.25 -10.47 14.36
C PHE A 40 -5.60 -10.33 12.99
N LYS A 41 -6.27 -9.60 12.10
CA LYS A 41 -5.73 -9.19 10.81
C LYS A 41 -5.59 -7.68 10.78
N TYR A 42 -4.54 -7.22 10.10
CA TYR A 42 -4.37 -5.82 9.76
C TYR A 42 -4.92 -5.55 8.37
N TYR A 43 -5.69 -4.47 8.26
CA TYR A 43 -6.31 -4.03 7.02
C TYR A 43 -5.80 -2.65 6.68
N LEU A 44 -5.40 -2.45 5.43
CA LEU A 44 -4.95 -1.18 4.88
C LEU A 44 -5.80 -0.82 3.67
N ARG A 45 -6.14 0.46 3.52
CA ARG A 45 -6.81 0.96 2.33
C ARG A 45 -6.19 2.28 1.90
N PHE A 46 -5.87 2.35 0.63
CA PHE A 46 -5.27 3.50 -0.02
C PHE A 46 -6.31 4.22 -0.86
N TYR A 47 -6.18 5.54 -0.97
CA TYR A 47 -7.05 6.40 -1.75
C TYR A 47 -6.23 7.19 -2.78
N PRO A 48 -6.80 7.54 -3.94
CA PRO A 48 -6.09 8.30 -4.98
C PRO A 48 -5.58 9.67 -4.52
N ASP A 49 -6.13 10.22 -3.44
CA ASP A 49 -5.73 11.52 -2.87
C ASP A 49 -4.49 11.44 -1.96
N GLY A 50 -3.83 10.27 -1.87
CA GLY A 50 -2.68 10.08 -1.00
C GLY A 50 -3.04 9.72 0.45
N THR A 51 -4.32 9.51 0.76
CA THR A 51 -4.74 9.04 2.09
C THR A 51 -4.54 7.54 2.23
N VAL A 52 -4.02 7.09 3.38
CA VAL A 52 -4.07 5.69 3.81
C VAL A 52 -4.85 5.59 5.12
N ILE A 53 -5.68 4.55 5.24
CA ILE A 53 -6.30 4.17 6.50
C ILE A 53 -5.94 2.74 6.87
N GLY A 54 -5.88 2.47 8.18
CA GLY A 54 -5.55 1.16 8.71
C GLY A 54 -6.34 0.80 9.96
N VAL A 55 -6.62 -0.50 10.13
CA VAL A 55 -7.24 -1.03 11.35
C VAL A 55 -6.81 -2.47 11.62
N THR A 56 -6.60 -2.78 12.88
CA THR A 56 -6.45 -4.15 13.39
C THR A 56 -7.79 -4.62 13.91
N THR A 57 -8.30 -5.75 13.42
CA THR A 57 -9.54 -6.33 13.96
C THR A 57 -9.56 -7.85 13.85
N ALA A 58 -10.29 -8.47 14.78
CA ALA A 58 -10.66 -9.87 14.71
C ALA A 58 -12.00 -10.02 13.98
N GLY A 59 -12.15 -11.07 13.17
CA GLY A 59 -13.41 -11.39 12.50
C GLY A 59 -13.38 -11.30 10.98
N LYS A 60 -14.55 -11.52 10.36
CA LYS A 60 -14.70 -11.60 8.90
C LYS A 60 -14.72 -10.20 8.26
N PRO A 61 -14.13 -10.02 7.06
CA PRO A 61 -14.11 -8.72 6.37
C PRO A 61 -15.50 -8.11 6.09
N VAL A 62 -16.56 -8.92 6.02
CA VAL A 62 -17.94 -8.43 5.81
C VAL A 62 -18.39 -7.41 6.87
N ASN A 63 -17.91 -7.55 8.11
CA ASN A 63 -18.25 -6.64 9.20
C ASN A 63 -17.40 -5.36 9.19
N LEU A 64 -16.30 -5.34 8.41
CA LEU A 64 -15.35 -4.23 8.32
C LEU A 64 -15.82 -3.17 7.30
N ILE A 65 -16.30 -3.61 6.13
CA ILE A 65 -16.58 -2.76 4.97
C ILE A 65 -17.48 -1.54 5.27
N PRO A 66 -18.57 -1.65 6.06
CA PRO A 66 -19.48 -0.52 6.27
C PRO A 66 -18.79 0.71 6.88
N TRP A 67 -17.83 0.49 7.78
CA TRP A 67 -17.14 1.55 8.52
C TRP A 67 -15.66 1.73 8.14
N PHE A 68 -15.09 0.87 7.29
CA PHE A 68 -13.71 1.00 6.83
C PHE A 68 -13.57 1.98 5.66
N LYS A 69 -13.82 3.25 5.97
CA LYS A 69 -13.84 4.38 5.04
C LYS A 69 -13.13 5.58 5.68
N LYS A 70 -12.52 6.45 4.87
CA LYS A 70 -11.70 7.58 5.37
C LYS A 70 -12.54 8.65 6.08
N GLU A 71 -13.84 8.68 5.87
CA GLU A 71 -14.79 9.58 6.53
C GLU A 71 -15.01 9.19 8.00
N ASN A 72 -14.77 7.93 8.36
CA ASN A 72 -14.97 7.44 9.73
C ASN A 72 -13.80 7.81 10.64
N LYS A 73 -14.09 7.93 11.94
CA LYS A 73 -13.08 8.28 12.96
C LYS A 73 -12.32 7.07 13.51
N THR A 74 -12.89 5.87 13.39
CA THR A 74 -12.33 4.64 13.97
C THR A 74 -11.01 4.20 13.34
N PRO A 75 -10.85 4.17 12.00
CA PRO A 75 -9.58 3.77 11.40
C PRO A 75 -8.49 4.81 11.66
N SER A 76 -7.28 4.35 11.96
CA SER A 76 -6.09 5.20 11.97
C SER A 76 -5.84 5.72 10.55
N LYS A 77 -5.34 6.96 10.43
CA LYS A 77 -5.15 7.65 9.16
C LYS A 77 -3.70 8.10 9.01
N GLY A 78 -3.23 8.12 7.78
CA GLY A 78 -1.92 8.62 7.41
C GLY A 78 -1.93 9.13 5.97
N ALA A 79 -0.78 9.63 5.53
CA ALA A 79 -0.52 9.97 4.14
C ALA A 79 0.49 8.97 3.56
N PHE A 80 0.34 8.63 2.28
CA PHE A 80 1.29 7.79 1.56
C PHE A 80 1.81 8.47 0.30
N THR A 81 3.01 8.07 -0.10
CA THR A 81 3.56 8.33 -1.42
C THR A 81 3.70 7.02 -2.18
N PHE A 82 3.42 7.05 -3.48
CA PHE A 82 3.57 5.89 -4.36
C PHE A 82 4.24 6.30 -5.67
N THR A 83 5.44 5.79 -5.90
CA THR A 83 6.28 6.09 -7.07
C THR A 83 7.03 4.83 -7.47
N ASP A 84 7.03 4.47 -8.76
CA ASP A 84 7.78 3.33 -9.28
C ASP A 84 7.52 2.01 -8.52
N SER A 85 6.25 1.73 -8.22
CA SER A 85 5.80 0.58 -7.40
C SER A 85 6.29 0.59 -5.94
N THR A 86 7.01 1.62 -5.51
CA THR A 86 7.47 1.83 -4.15
C THR A 86 6.43 2.63 -3.39
N ILE A 87 6.14 2.21 -2.16
CA ILE A 87 5.20 2.88 -1.27
C ILE A 87 5.91 3.26 0.03
N LYS A 88 5.62 4.47 0.52
CA LYS A 88 6.03 4.90 1.86
C LYS A 88 4.86 5.58 2.55
N PHE A 89 4.65 5.27 3.82
CA PHE A 89 3.66 5.94 4.65
C PHE A 89 4.00 5.81 6.12
N SER A 90 3.41 6.66 6.93
CA SER A 90 3.40 6.50 8.38
C SER A 90 1.99 6.52 8.93
N MET A 91 1.81 5.83 10.05
CA MET A 91 0.55 5.80 10.78
C MET A 91 0.81 6.28 12.19
N THR A 92 0.07 7.32 12.59
CA THR A 92 0.21 7.95 13.90
C THR A 92 -1.00 7.61 14.78
N SER A 93 -0.70 7.24 16.01
CA SER A 93 -1.68 7.03 17.08
C SER A 93 -1.24 7.80 18.33
N GLU A 94 -2.07 7.80 19.37
CA GLU A 94 -1.70 8.38 20.69
C GLU A 94 -0.45 7.70 21.29
N GLN A 95 -0.18 6.44 20.92
CA GLN A 95 0.97 5.68 21.40
C GLN A 95 2.26 6.02 20.64
N GLY A 96 2.15 6.69 19.49
CA GLY A 96 3.24 7.12 18.65
C GLY A 96 3.08 6.71 17.19
N GLU A 97 4.20 6.70 16.47
CA GLU A 97 4.25 6.57 15.02
C GLU A 97 4.88 5.23 14.58
N VAL A 98 4.31 4.65 13.53
CA VAL A 98 4.83 3.46 12.85
C VAL A 98 5.09 3.81 11.39
N ASN A 99 6.32 3.55 10.93
CA ASN A 99 6.77 3.83 9.59
C ASN A 99 6.75 2.57 8.73
N TYR A 100 6.31 2.73 7.49
CA TYR A 100 6.19 1.67 6.50
C TYR A 100 6.91 2.07 5.21
N ASP A 101 7.78 1.20 4.72
CA ASP A 101 8.48 1.34 3.45
C ASP A 101 8.39 0.02 2.70
N GLY A 102 7.97 0.03 1.44
CA GLY A 102 7.85 -1.21 0.70
C GLY A 102 7.45 -1.05 -0.74
N LYS A 103 6.84 -2.10 -1.29
CA LYS A 103 6.48 -2.15 -2.70
C LYS A 103 5.23 -2.98 -2.98
N ILE A 104 4.60 -2.71 -4.12
CA ILE A 104 3.63 -3.60 -4.74
C ILE A 104 4.35 -4.57 -5.68
N THR A 105 4.06 -5.86 -5.53
CA THR A 105 4.60 -6.93 -6.39
C THR A 105 3.72 -7.18 -7.62
N GLY A 106 4.23 -7.96 -8.57
CA GLY A 106 3.50 -8.26 -9.82
C GLY A 106 2.15 -8.95 -9.62
N ASP A 107 1.99 -9.72 -8.53
CA ASP A 107 0.76 -10.38 -8.12
C ASP A 107 -0.16 -9.50 -7.24
N ASN A 108 0.06 -8.18 -7.23
CA ASN A 108 -0.69 -7.20 -6.44
C ASN A 108 -0.63 -7.42 -4.93
N LYS A 109 0.45 -8.04 -4.44
CA LYS A 109 0.73 -8.08 -3.00
C LYS A 109 1.48 -6.84 -2.59
N LEU A 110 1.22 -6.41 -1.37
CA LEU A 110 1.94 -5.31 -0.75
C LEU A 110 2.94 -5.91 0.24
N VAL A 111 4.22 -5.61 0.06
CA VAL A 111 5.31 -6.08 0.91
C VAL A 111 5.93 -4.89 1.60
N LEU A 112 5.86 -4.84 2.92
CA LEU A 112 6.28 -3.71 3.74
C LEU A 112 7.40 -4.12 4.70
N LYS A 113 8.40 -3.27 4.82
CA LYS A 113 9.25 -3.17 6.00
C LYS A 113 8.57 -2.22 6.99
N VAL A 114 8.38 -2.69 8.22
CA VAL A 114 7.74 -1.94 9.30
C VAL A 114 8.78 -1.53 10.31
N LYS A 115 8.70 -0.29 10.79
CA LYS A 115 9.51 0.24 11.87
C LYS A 115 8.64 1.02 12.85
N SER A 116 8.41 0.44 14.02
CA SER A 116 7.68 1.09 15.11
C SER A 116 8.62 1.99 15.90
N LEU A 117 8.30 3.28 15.98
CA LEU A 117 9.06 4.21 16.83
C LEU A 117 8.68 4.08 18.31
N ILE A 118 7.55 3.41 18.59
CA ILE A 118 6.95 3.18 19.90
C ILE A 118 7.75 2.18 20.73
N ASN A 119 8.04 1.00 20.17
CA ASN A 119 8.68 -0.12 20.88
C ASN A 119 9.97 -0.62 20.19
N LYS A 120 10.47 0.11 19.19
CA LYS A 120 11.65 -0.24 18.38
C LYS A 120 11.51 -1.54 17.59
N TYR A 121 10.29 -2.06 17.44
CA TYR A 121 10.03 -3.21 16.59
C TYR A 121 10.38 -2.88 15.14
N GLU A 122 11.08 -3.81 14.48
CA GLU A 122 11.25 -3.85 13.04
C GLU A 122 10.80 -5.21 12.51
N GLY A 123 10.10 -5.21 11.37
CA GLY A 123 9.55 -6.42 10.79
C GLY A 123 9.33 -6.31 9.30
N LYS A 124 8.95 -7.44 8.71
CA LYS A 124 8.47 -7.52 7.33
C LYS A 124 7.05 -8.06 7.37
N GLU A 125 6.15 -7.37 6.69
CA GLU A 125 4.74 -7.75 6.60
C GLU A 125 4.34 -7.87 5.13
N GLU A 126 3.49 -8.85 4.83
CA GLU A 126 2.95 -9.07 3.51
C GLU A 126 1.43 -8.96 3.55
N TYR A 127 0.85 -8.41 2.48
CA TYR A 127 -0.57 -8.18 2.39
C TYR A 127 -1.09 -8.63 1.03
N ALA A 128 -2.26 -9.29 1.04
CA ALA A 128 -3.00 -9.62 -0.15
C ALA A 128 -4.06 -8.56 -0.45
N PHE A 129 -4.24 -8.19 -1.71
CA PHE A 129 -5.32 -7.31 -2.13
C PHE A 129 -6.66 -8.05 -2.19
N MET A 130 -7.70 -7.41 -1.67
CA MET A 130 -9.10 -7.86 -1.73
C MET A 130 -9.95 -6.74 -2.31
N LYS A 131 -10.68 -7.03 -3.39
CA LYS A 131 -11.61 -6.08 -3.98
C LYS A 131 -12.78 -5.83 -3.04
N MET A 132 -13.22 -4.57 -2.93
CA MET A 132 -14.42 -4.23 -2.17
C MET A 132 -15.63 -4.48 -3.08
N GLU A 133 -16.30 -5.61 -2.90
CA GLU A 133 -17.57 -5.86 -3.57
C GLU A 133 -18.61 -4.83 -3.13
N ALA A 134 -19.32 -4.24 -4.08
CA ALA A 134 -20.42 -3.34 -3.76
C ALA A 134 -21.49 -4.13 -3.00
N ILE A 135 -21.84 -3.65 -1.80
CA ILE A 135 -23.04 -4.14 -1.10
C ILE A 135 -24.21 -3.70 -1.99
N LYS A 136 -24.88 -4.67 -2.63
CA LYS A 136 -26.12 -4.45 -3.36
C LYS A 136 -27.24 -4.05 -2.42
#